data_AF-A0A1B7MEY3-F1
#
_entry.id   AF-A0A1B7MEY3-F1
#
_cell.length_a   1.000
_cell.length_b   1.000
_cell.length_c   1.000
_cell.angle_alpha   90.00
_cell.angle_beta   90.00
_cell.angle_gamma   90.00
#
_symmetry.space_group_name_H-M   'P 1'
#
loop_
_entity.id
_entity.type
_entity.pdbx_description
1 polymer ?
#
loop_
_entity_poly.entity_id
_entity_poly.type
_entity_poly.pdbx_seq_one_letter_code
_entity_poly.pdbx_strand_id
1 'polypeptide(L)'
;MFPEVFASPPHPTTANTNMMYAGWNVSVERLFFANGLRDPWRDATVSADGLYRPSTPTMPIYEGDGFHCSDMITKSGIDDPTIAAVQETALEYMAEWLAEWKPSALKSP
;
A
#
# COMPACT_ATOMS: atom_id res chain seq x y z
N MET A 1 -1.38 9.81 -28.99
CA MET A 1 -0.39 8.77 -29.35
C MET A 1 0.95 9.46 -29.58
N PHE A 2 2.07 8.85 -29.20
CA PHE A 2 3.42 9.41 -29.37
C PHE A 2 4.18 8.66 -30.48
N PRO A 3 3.81 8.87 -31.77
CA PRO A 3 4.34 8.08 -32.89
C PRO A 3 5.85 8.24 -33.10
N GLU A 4 6.43 9.34 -32.64
CA GLU A 4 7.88 9.59 -32.67
C GLU A 4 8.67 8.68 -31.71
N VAL A 5 7.99 8.14 -30.68
CA VAL A 5 8.60 7.28 -29.65
C VAL A 5 8.18 5.82 -29.85
N PHE A 6 6.93 5.59 -30.26
CA PHE A 6 6.36 4.26 -30.40
C PHE A 6 5.77 4.07 -31.81
N ALA A 7 6.30 3.10 -32.55
CA ALA A 7 5.80 2.74 -33.88
C ALA A 7 4.35 2.22 -33.86
N SER A 8 3.91 1.68 -32.72
CA SER A 8 2.52 1.30 -32.42
C SER A 8 2.28 1.41 -30.91
N PRO A 9 1.02 1.55 -30.43
CA PRO A 9 0.74 1.56 -29.01
C PRO A 9 1.26 0.28 -28.34
N PRO A 10 2.09 0.38 -27.28
CA PRO A 10 2.56 -0.81 -26.58
C PRO A 10 1.39 -1.52 -25.90
N HIS A 11 1.42 -2.85 -25.90
CA HIS A 11 0.49 -3.64 -25.11
C HIS A 11 0.86 -3.55 -23.62
N PRO A 12 -0.08 -3.19 -22.73
CA PRO A 12 0.17 -3.22 -21.30
C PRO A 12 0.55 -4.63 -20.83
N THR A 13 1.60 -4.74 -20.02
CA THR A 13 2.09 -6.01 -19.47
C THR A 13 1.48 -6.34 -18.10
N THR A 14 0.29 -5.79 -17.81
CA THR A 14 -0.39 -5.92 -16.50
C THR A 14 -0.61 -7.38 -16.09
N ALA A 15 -0.89 -8.27 -17.05
CA ALA A 15 -1.01 -9.70 -16.78
C ALA A 15 0.28 -10.32 -16.20
N ASN A 16 1.45 -9.92 -16.72
CA ASN A 16 2.74 -10.41 -16.22
C ASN A 16 3.02 -9.87 -14.81
N THR A 17 2.72 -8.60 -14.55
CA THR A 17 2.83 -8.00 -13.21
C THR A 17 1.91 -8.71 -12.22
N ASN A 18 0.65 -8.96 -12.58
CA ASN A 18 -0.31 -9.66 -11.71
C ASN A 18 0.10 -11.11 -11.46
N MET A 19 0.68 -11.80 -12.45
CA MET A 19 1.22 -13.14 -12.26
C MET A 19 2.39 -13.14 -11.27
N MET A 20 3.27 -12.14 -11.32
CA MET A 20 4.45 -12.07 -10.45
C MET A 20 4.12 -11.62 -9.02
N TYR A 21 3.19 -10.67 -8.86
CA TYR A 21 2.92 -10.01 -7.58
C TYR A 21 1.50 -10.26 -7.04
N ALA A 22 0.78 -11.20 -7.63
CA ALA A 22 -0.60 -11.57 -7.31
C ALA A 22 -1.67 -10.48 -7.49
N GLY A 23 -1.30 -9.26 -7.89
CA GLY A 23 -2.24 -8.14 -8.05
C GLY A 23 -3.03 -7.88 -6.76
N TRP A 24 -4.34 -7.71 -6.88
CA TRP A 24 -5.23 -7.56 -5.72
C TRP A 24 -5.32 -8.81 -4.82
N ASN A 25 -4.84 -9.96 -5.27
CA ASN A 25 -4.79 -11.19 -4.46
C ASN A 25 -3.49 -11.31 -3.64
N VAL A 26 -2.64 -10.28 -3.62
CA VAL A 26 -1.44 -10.25 -2.78
C VAL A 26 -1.77 -10.60 -1.31
N SER A 27 -0.96 -11.50 -0.74
CA SER A 27 -1.11 -11.97 0.63
C SER A 27 0.28 -12.22 1.19
N VAL A 28 0.82 -11.22 1.87
CA VAL A 28 2.15 -11.26 2.49
C VAL A 28 2.03 -10.76 3.93
N GLU A 29 2.97 -11.18 4.78
CA GLU A 29 3.02 -10.71 6.15
C GLU A 29 3.75 -9.38 6.26
N ARG A 30 3.35 -8.58 7.26
CA ARG A 30 3.99 -7.31 7.65
C ARG A 30 3.95 -6.27 6.53
N LEU A 31 2.77 -6.11 5.91
CA LEU A 31 2.51 -5.10 4.89
C LEU A 31 1.30 -4.25 5.29
N PHE A 32 1.53 -2.97 5.58
CA PHE A 32 0.48 -2.01 5.87
C PHE A 32 0.04 -1.31 4.56
N PHE A 33 -1.24 -1.38 4.22
CA PHE A 33 -1.83 -0.61 3.13
C PHE A 33 -2.52 0.64 3.69
N ALA A 34 -1.98 1.81 3.35
CA ALA A 34 -2.62 3.10 3.58
C ALA A 34 -3.17 3.64 2.26
N ASN A 35 -4.42 4.09 2.23
CA ASN A 35 -5.02 4.73 1.07
C ASN A 35 -5.75 6.02 1.46
N GLY A 36 -5.87 6.94 0.50
CA GLY A 36 -6.71 8.13 0.63
C GLY A 36 -8.06 7.94 -0.07
N LEU A 37 -9.16 8.26 0.60
CA LEU A 37 -10.50 8.21 0.02
C LEU A 37 -10.66 9.11 -1.23
N ARG A 38 -9.85 10.17 -1.33
CA ARG A 38 -9.85 11.12 -2.45
C ARG A 38 -8.67 10.92 -3.41
N ASP A 39 -7.93 9.83 -3.28
CA ASP A 39 -6.85 9.49 -4.20
C ASP A 39 -7.42 8.93 -5.53
N PRO A 40 -7.16 9.55 -6.70
CA PRO A 40 -7.57 8.99 -7.99
C PRO A 40 -6.97 7.60 -8.27
N TRP A 41 -5.92 7.19 -7.54
CA TRP A 41 -5.33 5.87 -7.63
C TRP A 41 -5.99 4.82 -6.72
N ARG A 42 -6.92 5.20 -5.84
CA ARG A 42 -7.55 4.29 -4.87
C ARG A 42 -8.14 3.04 -5.53
N ASP A 43 -8.84 3.19 -6.66
CA ASP A 43 -9.44 2.07 -7.39
C ASP A 43 -8.42 1.15 -8.09
N ALA A 44 -7.14 1.53 -8.12
CA ALA A 44 -6.05 0.65 -8.55
C ALA A 44 -5.45 -0.16 -7.39
N THR A 45 -5.84 0.07 -6.13
CA THR A 45 -5.28 -0.58 -4.94
C THR A 45 -6.21 -1.65 -4.37
N VAL A 46 -5.84 -2.24 -3.23
CA VAL A 46 -6.69 -3.20 -2.49
C VAL A 46 -7.94 -2.57 -1.87
N SER A 47 -8.06 -1.23 -1.90
CA SER A 47 -9.22 -0.46 -1.44
C SER A 47 -10.22 -0.13 -2.56
N ALA A 48 -10.07 -0.71 -3.75
CA ALA A 48 -10.99 -0.48 -4.87
C ALA A 48 -12.45 -0.85 -4.51
N ASP A 49 -13.39 -0.01 -4.95
CA ASP A 49 -14.81 -0.26 -4.72
C ASP A 49 -15.24 -1.57 -5.41
N GLY A 50 -15.98 -2.42 -4.68
CA GLY A 50 -16.42 -3.72 -5.17
C GLY A 50 -15.43 -4.87 -5.00
N LEU A 51 -14.16 -4.60 -4.64
CA LEU A 51 -13.15 -5.65 -4.40
C LEU A 51 -13.28 -6.28 -2.99
N TYR A 52 -13.57 -5.44 -1.96
CA TYR A 52 -13.77 -5.84 -0.56
C TYR A 52 -12.68 -6.76 0.03
N ARG A 53 -11.40 -6.38 -0.06
CA ARG A 53 -10.30 -7.13 0.58
C ARG A 53 -10.42 -7.06 2.12
N PRO A 54 -10.31 -8.19 2.84
CA PRO A 54 -10.29 -8.15 4.29
C PRO A 54 -8.97 -7.56 4.80
N SER A 55 -9.06 -6.63 5.74
CA SER A 55 -7.93 -6.20 6.56
C SER A 55 -7.56 -7.33 7.54
N THR A 56 -6.27 -7.62 7.71
CA THR A 56 -5.78 -8.67 8.63
C THR A 56 -4.71 -8.12 9.56
N PRO A 57 -4.41 -8.79 10.70
CA PRO A 57 -3.35 -8.32 11.60
C PRO A 57 -1.96 -8.21 10.96
N THR A 58 -1.65 -9.04 9.97
CA THR A 58 -0.35 -9.03 9.27
C THR A 58 -0.38 -8.27 7.94
N MET A 59 -1.57 -7.94 7.45
CA MET A 59 -1.76 -7.14 6.24
C MET A 59 -2.90 -6.13 6.43
N PRO A 60 -2.75 -5.18 7.37
CA PRO A 60 -3.78 -4.20 7.68
C PRO A 60 -4.02 -3.26 6.49
N ILE A 61 -5.29 -2.93 6.27
CA ILE A 61 -5.75 -1.98 5.25
C ILE A 61 -6.51 -0.86 5.97
N TYR A 62 -6.04 0.37 5.80
CA TYR A 62 -6.63 1.57 6.41
C TYR A 62 -6.78 2.70 5.39
N GLU A 63 -7.85 3.48 5.55
CA GLU A 63 -8.16 4.62 4.69
C GLU A 63 -8.38 5.87 5.54
N GLY A 64 -7.83 7.00 5.10
CA GLY A 64 -8.14 8.32 5.65
C GLY A 64 -8.81 9.19 4.59
N ASP A 65 -9.36 10.35 4.97
CA ASP A 65 -9.92 11.35 4.04
C ASP A 65 -8.82 12.07 3.23
N GLY A 66 -7.64 11.47 3.08
CA GLY A 66 -6.52 12.03 2.34
C GLY A 66 -6.64 11.91 0.82
N PHE A 67 -5.66 12.51 0.16
CA PHE A 67 -5.34 12.32 -1.25
C PHE A 67 -4.12 11.40 -1.38
N HIS A 68 -3.52 11.35 -2.58
CA HIS A 68 -2.36 10.52 -2.88
C HIS A 68 -1.24 10.61 -1.84
N CYS A 69 -1.02 9.49 -1.13
CA CYS A 69 0.00 9.31 -0.10
C CYS A 69 0.00 10.39 1.00
N SER A 70 -1.17 10.88 1.41
CA SER A 70 -1.24 11.93 2.45
C SER A 70 -0.76 11.44 3.82
N ASP A 71 -0.89 10.14 4.09
CA ASP A 71 -0.36 9.43 5.26
C ASP A 71 1.17 9.52 5.36
N MET A 72 1.89 9.66 4.24
CA MET A 72 3.34 9.82 4.24
C MET A 72 3.82 11.24 4.58
N ILE A 73 2.89 12.19 4.75
CA ILE A 73 3.19 13.59 5.09
C ILE A 73 2.75 13.84 6.53
N THR A 74 3.69 13.93 7.48
CA THR A 74 3.38 14.12 8.91
C THR A 74 2.47 15.33 9.16
N LYS A 75 2.65 16.43 8.42
CA LYS A 75 1.81 17.62 8.56
C LYS A 75 0.34 17.35 8.22
N SER A 76 0.04 16.43 7.30
CA SER A 76 -1.34 16.10 6.94
C SER A 76 -2.13 15.54 8.13
N GLY A 77 -1.48 14.78 9.03
CA GLY A 77 -2.12 14.32 10.28
C GLY A 77 -2.36 15.43 11.31
N ILE A 78 -1.59 16.53 11.24
CA ILE A 78 -1.87 17.71 12.07
C ILE A 78 -3.14 18.41 11.58
N ASP A 79 -3.32 18.47 10.27
CA ASP A 79 -4.42 19.19 9.63
C ASP A 79 -5.71 18.35 9.54
N ASP A 80 -5.61 17.01 9.47
CA ASP A 80 -6.73 16.08 9.34
C ASP A 80 -6.60 14.87 10.29
N PRO A 81 -7.51 14.70 11.27
CA PRO A 81 -7.43 13.62 12.26
C PRO A 81 -7.66 12.22 11.67
N THR A 82 -8.30 12.09 10.50
CA THR A 82 -8.46 10.79 9.84
C THR A 82 -7.13 10.31 9.26
N ILE A 83 -6.30 11.23 8.77
CA ILE A 83 -4.95 10.94 8.30
C ILE A 83 -4.04 10.62 9.50
N ALA A 84 -4.18 11.37 10.60
CA ALA A 84 -3.49 11.08 11.85
C ALA A 84 -3.76 9.65 12.33
N ALA A 85 -5.02 9.21 12.31
CA ALA A 85 -5.38 7.86 12.70
C ALA A 85 -4.67 6.79 11.85
N VAL A 86 -4.60 6.97 10.52
CA VAL A 86 -3.86 6.05 9.64
C VAL A 86 -2.36 6.04 10.00
N GLN A 87 -1.76 7.21 10.24
CA GLN A 87 -0.35 7.35 10.61
C GLN A 87 -0.04 6.67 11.95
N GLU A 88 -0.85 6.92 12.97
CA GLU A 88 -0.69 6.36 14.31
C GLU A 88 -0.85 4.84 14.27
N THR A 89 -1.88 4.32 13.60
CA THR A 89 -2.07 2.86 13.47
C THR A 89 -0.94 2.20 12.68
N ALA A 90 -0.42 2.84 11.62
CA ALA A 90 0.75 2.33 10.92
C ALA A 90 1.98 2.20 11.84
N LEU A 91 2.22 3.20 12.70
CA LEU A 91 3.30 3.17 13.68
C LEU A 91 3.11 2.06 14.74
N GLU A 92 1.87 1.82 15.17
CA GLU A 92 1.54 0.73 16.11
C GLU A 92 1.89 -0.64 15.53
N TYR A 93 1.46 -0.94 14.29
CA TYR A 93 1.81 -2.19 13.62
C TYR A 93 3.31 -2.33 13.39
N MET A 94 3.98 -1.27 12.96
CA MET A 94 5.44 -1.31 12.78
C MET A 94 6.16 -1.56 14.11
N ALA A 95 5.71 -0.95 15.21
CA ALA A 95 6.27 -1.18 16.54
C ALA A 95 6.07 -2.63 17.00
N GLU A 96 4.89 -3.22 16.77
CA GLU A 96 4.61 -4.64 17.03
C GLU A 96 5.55 -5.55 16.23
N TRP A 97 5.65 -5.33 14.91
CA TRP A 97 6.50 -6.16 14.04
C TRP A 97 7.98 -6.06 14.41
N LEU A 98 8.45 -4.88 14.83
CA LEU A 98 9.82 -4.69 15.32
C LEU A 98 10.05 -5.40 16.65
N ALA A 99 9.06 -5.41 17.56
CA ALA A 99 9.16 -6.10 18.84
C ALA A 99 9.21 -7.63 18.68
N GLU A 100 8.52 -8.17 17.67
CA GLU A 100 8.57 -9.60 17.32
C GLU A 100 9.85 -10.03 16.61
N TRP A 101 10.51 -9.08 15.94
CA TRP A 101 11.63 -9.38 15.06
C TRP A 101 12.81 -9.99 15.82
N LYS A 102 13.37 -11.07 15.25
CA LYS A 102 14.57 -11.72 15.76
C LYS A 102 15.65 -11.67 14.67
N PRO A 103 16.91 -11.31 15.00
CA PRO A 103 18.00 -11.42 14.06
C PRO A 103 18.10 -12.85 13.54
N SER A 104 18.12 -13.03 12.22
CA SER A 104 18.62 -14.28 11.66
C SER A 104 20.05 -14.46 12.15
N ALA A 105 20.38 -15.62 12.73
CA ALA A 105 21.73 -15.91 13.18
C ALA A 105 22.72 -15.49 12.08
N LEU A 106 23.62 -14.56 12.40
CA LEU A 106 24.70 -14.18 11.50
C LEU A 106 25.37 -15.48 11.08
N LYS A 107 25.38 -15.80 9.78
CA LYS A 107 26.32 -16.80 9.29
C LYS A 107 27.69 -16.26 9.67
N SER A 108 28.39 -16.97 10.58
CA SER A 108 29.76 -16.65 10.92
C SER A 108 30.56 -16.51 9.61
N PRO A 109 31.42 -15.48 9.50
CA PRO A 109 32.20 -15.23 8.29
C PRO A 109 33.06 -16.44 7.89
#